data_AF-A0A653P548-F1
#
_entry.id   AF-A0A653P548-F1
#
_cell.length_a   1.000
_cell.length_b   1.000
_cell.length_c   1.000
_cell.angle_alpha   90.00
_cell.angle_beta   90.00
_cell.angle_gamma   90.00
#
_symmetry.space_group_name_H-M   'P 1'
#
loop_
_entity.id
_entity.type
_entity.pdbx_description
1 polymer ?
#
loop_
_entity_poly.entity_id
_entity_poly.type
_entity_poly.pdbx_seq_one_letter_code
_entity_poly.pdbx_strand_id
1 'polypeptide(L)'
;MKIIKTFSFWFVLVSIFVCYLNFTDQDDKGLLFFFFGLDPILYHMVYSETFRSFIFDESADEILWGGYLLRVTIGLFYGLTLDFILYQVKNKKRNKGGK
;
A
#
# COMPACT_ATOMS: atom_id res chain seq x y z
N MET A 1 -4.46 -4.69 -21.30
CA MET A 1 -3.30 -3.91 -20.80
C MET A 1 -2.29 -4.90 -20.25
N LYS A 2 -0.99 -4.71 -20.48
CA LYS A 2 0.02 -5.58 -19.83
C LYS A 2 0.02 -5.26 -18.33
N ILE A 3 -0.23 -6.26 -17.48
CA ILE A 3 -0.35 -6.12 -16.01
C ILE A 3 0.90 -5.45 -15.39
N ILE A 4 2.07 -5.67 -15.97
CA ILE A 4 3.34 -5.04 -15.57
C ILE A 4 3.35 -3.51 -15.71
N LYS A 5 2.44 -2.94 -16.50
CA LYS A 5 2.36 -1.48 -16.72
C LYS A 5 1.31 -0.78 -15.85
N THR A 6 0.57 -1.52 -15.03
CA THR A 6 -0.48 -0.98 -14.16
C THR A 6 0.12 -0.51 -12.84
N PHE A 7 -0.38 0.59 -12.29
CA PHE A 7 0.10 1.12 -11.00
C PHE A 7 -0.17 0.13 -9.87
N SER A 8 -1.28 -0.61 -9.93
CA SER A 8 -1.59 -1.73 -9.00
C SER A 8 -0.44 -2.71 -8.86
N PHE A 9 0.19 -3.09 -9.97
CA PHE A 9 1.29 -4.05 -9.96
C PHE A 9 2.52 -3.48 -9.25
N TRP A 10 2.92 -2.26 -9.59
CA TRP A 10 4.08 -1.61 -8.99
C TRP A 10 3.88 -1.29 -7.52
N PHE A 11 2.70 -0.84 -7.12
CA PHE A 11 2.39 -0.57 -5.72
C PHE A 11 2.44 -1.84 -4.87
N VAL A 12 1.88 -2.96 -5.36
CA VAL A 12 1.99 -4.26 -4.67
C VAL A 12 3.45 -4.70 -4.57
N LEU A 13 4.22 -4.59 -5.66
CA LEU A 13 5.63 -4.99 -5.67
C LEU A 13 6.47 -4.16 -4.69
N VAL A 14 6.25 -2.84 -4.63
CA VAL A 14 6.89 -1.96 -3.65
C VAL A 14 6.44 -2.31 -2.23
N SER A 15 5.16 -2.57 -1.98
CA SER A 15 4.69 -3.00 -0.65
C SER A 15 5.36 -4.29 -0.20
N ILE A 16 5.46 -5.30 -1.08
CA ILE A 16 6.15 -6.56 -0.78
C ILE A 16 7.64 -6.31 -0.49
N PHE A 17 8.29 -5.45 -1.27
CA PHE A 17 9.69 -5.09 -1.04
C PHE A 17 9.91 -4.42 0.32
N VAL A 18 9.01 -3.51 0.72
CA VAL A 18 9.04 -2.89 2.05
C VAL A 18 8.83 -3.93 3.15
N CYS A 19 7.87 -4.86 2.97
CA CYS A 19 7.69 -5.97 3.91
C CYS A 19 8.96 -6.81 4.05
N TYR A 20 9.66 -7.07 2.95
CA TYR A 20 10.93 -7.79 2.97
C TYR A 20 12.02 -7.02 3.73
N LEU A 21 12.18 -5.72 3.49
CA LEU A 21 13.16 -4.91 4.22
C LEU A 21 12.91 -4.93 5.72
N ASN A 22 11.65 -4.79 6.13
CA ASN A 22 11.26 -4.84 7.54
C ASN A 22 11.52 -6.22 8.15
N PHE A 23 11.20 -7.30 7.43
CA PHE A 23 11.47 -8.67 7.87
C PHE A 23 12.98 -8.98 8.01
N THR A 24 13.84 -8.29 7.27
CA THR A 24 15.30 -8.41 7.37
C THR A 24 15.94 -7.40 8.34
N ASP A 25 15.14 -6.71 9.16
CA ASP A 25 15.58 -5.64 10.07
C ASP A 25 16.36 -4.52 9.36
N GLN A 26 16.08 -4.26 8.08
CA GLN A 26 16.67 -3.17 7.30
C GLN A 26 15.72 -1.97 7.13
N ASP A 27 14.63 -1.96 7.89
CA ASP A 27 13.62 -0.90 7.87
C ASP A 27 13.76 0.07 9.05
N ASP A 28 14.95 0.65 9.22
CA ASP A 28 15.26 1.61 10.29
C ASP A 28 14.36 2.86 10.27
N LYS A 29 13.69 3.11 9.14
CA LYS A 29 12.84 4.29 8.90
C LYS A 29 11.35 4.00 9.12
N GLY A 30 10.98 2.77 9.44
CA GLY A 30 9.58 2.37 9.62
C GLY A 30 8.74 2.53 8.34
N LEU A 31 9.33 2.29 7.17
CA LEU A 31 8.67 2.35 5.86
C LEU A 31 7.49 1.39 5.77
N LEU A 32 7.46 0.31 6.56
CA LEU A 32 6.34 -0.62 6.62
C LEU A 32 5.03 0.07 6.96
N PHE A 33 5.05 0.95 7.97
CA PHE A 33 3.85 1.66 8.43
C PHE A 33 3.81 3.13 8.00
N PHE A 34 4.94 3.66 7.54
CA PHE A 34 5.10 5.06 7.22
C PHE A 34 5.91 5.23 5.92
N PHE A 35 5.24 5.06 4.79
CA PHE A 35 5.86 5.29 3.48
C PHE A 35 6.04 6.81 3.24
N PHE A 36 7.08 7.39 3.84
CA PHE A 36 7.41 8.83 3.76
C PHE A 36 6.27 9.78 4.20
N GLY A 37 5.44 9.37 5.16
CA GLY A 37 4.29 10.16 5.62
C GLY A 37 3.16 10.33 4.63
N LEU A 38 3.20 9.57 3.54
CA LEU A 38 2.15 9.55 2.51
C LEU A 38 1.08 8.49 2.78
N ASP A 39 1.19 7.75 3.89
CA ASP A 39 0.31 6.64 4.21
C ASP A 39 -0.57 6.90 5.45
N PRO A 40 -1.44 7.94 5.43
CA PRO A 40 -2.23 8.35 6.58
C PRO A 40 -3.25 7.27 6.99
N ILE A 41 -3.70 6.45 6.05
CA ILE A 41 -4.66 5.37 6.29
C ILE A 41 -3.99 4.28 7.14
N LEU A 42 -2.80 3.83 6.72
CA LEU A 42 -2.05 2.81 7.44
C LEU A 42 -1.61 3.33 8.81
N TYR A 43 -1.13 4.57 8.87
CA TYR A 43 -0.82 5.25 10.13
C TYR A 43 -2.03 5.23 11.07
N HIS A 44 -3.21 5.69 10.63
CA HIS A 44 -4.40 5.72 11.48
C HIS A 44 -4.82 4.33 11.98
N MET A 45 -4.67 3.29 11.15
CA MET A 45 -5.01 1.92 11.57
C MET A 45 -4.01 1.36 12.59
N VAL A 46 -2.72 1.66 12.47
CA VAL A 46 -1.72 1.23 13.47
C VAL A 46 -2.01 1.80 14.86
N TYR A 47 -2.49 3.04 14.93
CA TYR A 47 -2.82 3.71 16.19
C TYR A 47 -4.28 3.49 16.64
N SER A 48 -5.09 2.75 15.89
CA SER A 48 -6.44 2.38 16.30
C SER A 48 -6.40 1.09 17.10
N GLU A 49 -6.88 1.11 18.35
CA GLU A 49 -6.83 -0.05 19.27
C GLU A 49 -7.40 -1.33 18.66
N THR A 50 -8.44 -1.23 17.83
CA THR A 50 -9.08 -2.39 17.18
C THR A 50 -8.16 -3.11 16.20
N PHE A 51 -7.29 -2.38 15.51
CA PHE A 51 -6.38 -2.93 14.51
C PHE A 51 -4.98 -3.15 15.06
N ARG A 52 -4.61 -2.46 16.16
CA ARG A 52 -3.29 -2.57 16.78
C ARG A 52 -2.94 -4.00 17.18
N SER A 53 -3.87 -4.73 17.79
CA SER A 53 -3.68 -6.15 18.18
C SER A 53 -3.55 -7.12 16.99
N PHE A 54 -3.97 -6.71 15.80
CA PHE A 54 -3.80 -7.48 14.57
C PHE A 54 -2.46 -7.17 13.88
N ILE A 55 -1.87 -6.01 14.17
CA ILE A 55 -0.67 -5.48 13.51
C ILE A 55 0.59 -5.71 14.36
N PHE A 56 0.49 -5.54 15.68
CA PHE A 56 1.59 -5.62 16.63
C PHE A 56 1.24 -6.54 17.80
N ASP A 57 2.20 -7.36 18.21
CA ASP A 57 2.16 -8.06 19.47
C ASP A 57 2.93 -7.24 20.53
N GLU A 58 2.19 -6.62 21.44
CA GLU A 58 2.77 -5.81 22.53
C GLU A 58 3.60 -6.65 23.52
N SER A 59 3.39 -7.97 23.59
CA SER A 59 4.09 -8.84 24.54
C SER A 59 5.46 -9.27 24.03
N ALA A 60 5.60 -9.41 22.70
CA ALA A 60 6.83 -9.81 22.03
C ALA A 60 7.59 -8.61 21.41
N ASP A 61 6.96 -7.43 21.34
CA ASP A 61 7.47 -6.26 20.60
C ASP A 61 7.75 -6.58 19.12
N GLU A 62 6.91 -7.43 18.53
CA GLU A 62 7.06 -7.95 17.17
C GLU A 62 5.88 -7.56 16.27
N ILE A 63 6.18 -7.38 14.98
CA ILE A 63 5.18 -7.11 13.96
C ILE A 63 4.53 -8.43 13.53
N LEU A 64 3.21 -8.49 13.65
CA LEU A 64 2.42 -9.64 13.25
C LEU A 64 2.23 -9.68 11.73
N TRP A 65 1.95 -10.89 11.21
CA TRP A 65 1.57 -11.11 9.81
C TRP A 65 0.44 -10.20 9.31
N GLY A 66 -0.46 -9.79 10.22
CA GLY A 66 -1.54 -8.85 9.90
C GLY A 66 -1.04 -7.49 9.43
N GLY A 67 0.05 -6.97 9.99
CA GLY A 67 0.66 -5.70 9.57
C GLY A 67 1.19 -5.75 8.14
N TYR A 68 1.91 -6.81 7.78
CA TYR A 68 2.42 -7.03 6.43
C TYR A 68 1.28 -7.19 5.40
N LEU A 69 0.24 -7.94 5.77
CA LEU A 69 -0.93 -8.14 4.91
C LEU A 69 -1.68 -6.82 4.67
N LEU A 70 -1.81 -5.99 5.71
CA LEU A 70 -2.43 -4.67 5.64
C LEU A 70 -1.65 -3.76 4.69
N ARG A 71 -0.31 -3.75 4.77
CA ARG A 71 0.56 -2.95 3.90
C ARG A 71 0.41 -3.31 2.42
N VAL A 72 0.38 -4.60 2.09
CA VAL A 72 0.17 -5.07 0.72
C VAL A 72 -1.23 -4.73 0.22
N THR A 73 -2.24 -4.91 1.07
CA THR A 73 -3.64 -4.62 0.75
C THR A 73 -3.86 -3.13 0.45
N ILE A 74 -3.34 -2.23 1.29
CA ILE A 74 -3.44 -0.79 1.05
C ILE A 74 -2.66 -0.38 -0.22
N GLY A 75 -1.47 -0.95 -0.43
CA GLY A 75 -0.71 -0.73 -1.66
C GLY A 75 -1.53 -1.08 -2.91
N LEU A 76 -2.19 -2.24 -2.89
CA LEU A 76 -3.09 -2.66 -3.97
C LEU A 76 -4.24 -1.65 -4.17
N PHE A 77 -4.88 -1.19 -3.09
CA PHE A 77 -5.96 -0.20 -3.18
C PHE A 77 -5.49 1.12 -3.82
N TYR A 78 -4.35 1.67 -3.40
CA TYR A 78 -3.82 2.89 -4.02
C TYR A 78 -3.55 2.71 -5.51
N GLY A 79 -2.91 1.60 -5.87
CA GLY A 79 -2.62 1.31 -7.27
C GLY A 79 -3.90 1.13 -8.11
N LEU A 80 -4.92 0.48 -7.57
CA LEU A 80 -6.22 0.33 -8.23
C LEU A 80 -6.94 1.66 -8.39
N THR A 81 -6.91 2.53 -7.38
CA THR A 81 -7.47 3.87 -7.45
C THR A 81 -6.80 4.70 -8.55
N LEU A 82 -5.47 4.67 -8.64
CA LEU A 82 -4.75 5.37 -9.71
C LEU A 82 -5.05 4.79 -11.09
N ASP A 83 -5.08 3.47 -11.22
CA ASP A 83 -5.43 2.81 -12.48
C ASP A 83 -6.86 3.16 -12.93
N PHE A 84 -7.80 3.23 -11.99
CA PHE A 84 -9.18 3.66 -12.26
C PHE A 84 -9.26 5.13 -12.69
N ILE A 85 -8.56 6.03 -12.00
CA ILE A 85 -8.51 7.45 -12.36
C ILE A 85 -7.94 7.61 -13.79
N LEU A 86 -6.85 6.93 -14.11
CA LEU A 86 -6.25 6.97 -15.44
C LEU A 86 -7.17 6.41 -16.52
N TYR A 87 -7.90 5.33 -16.22
CA TYR A 87 -8.90 4.78 -17.11
C TYR A 87 -10.00 5.81 -17.41
N GLN A 88 -10.56 6.46 -16.38
CA GLN A 88 -11.58 7.50 -16.54
C GLN A 88 -11.07 8.70 -17.36
N VAL A 89 -9.86 9.18 -17.07
CA VAL A 89 -9.23 10.29 -17.81
C VAL A 89 -9.04 9.93 -19.28
N LYS A 90 -8.56 8.72 -19.56
CA LYS A 90 -8.37 8.23 -20.94
C LYS A 90 -9.70 8.12 -21.69
N ASN A 91 -10.74 7.62 -21.03
CA ASN A 91 -12.08 7.51 -21.62
C ASN A 91 -12.69 8.90 -21.90
N LYS A 92 -12.49 9.86 -20.99
CA LYS A 92 -12.93 11.26 -21.16
C LYS A 92 -12.21 11.96 -22.31
N LYS A 93 -10.90 11.74 -22.49
CA LYS A 93 -10.15 12.27 -23.65
C LYS A 93 -10.63 11.68 -24.97
N ARG A 94 -10.91 10.37 -25.01
CA ARG A 94 -11.42 9.69 -26.22
C ARG A 94 -12.77 10.23 -26.66
N ASN A 95 -13.68 10.51 -25.72
CA ASN A 95 -14.97 11.14 -26.03
C ASN A 95 -14.89 12.61 -26.44
N LYS A 96 -13.79 13.32 -26.14
CA LYS A 96 -13.59 14.73 -26.52
C LYS A 96 -12.86 14.90 -27.86
N GLY A 97 -12.06 13.93 -28.29
CA GLY A 97 -11.34 13.94 -29.58
C GLY A 97 -12.09 13.29 -30.74
N GLY A 98 -13.32 12.83 -30.52
CA GLY A 98 -14.20 12.26 -31.55
C GLY A 98 -15.24 13.25 -32.08
N LYS A 99 -14.87 14.52 -32.24
CA LYS A 99 -15.62 15.53 -32.99
C LYS A 99 -14.74 16.07 -34.10
#